data_AF-A0A928EV12-F1
#
_entry.id   AF-A0A928EV12-F1
#
_cell.length_a   1.000
_cell.length_b   1.000
_cell.length_c   1.000
_cell.angle_alpha   90.00
_cell.angle_beta   90.00
_cell.angle_gamma   90.00
#
_symmetry.space_group_name_H-M   'P 1'
#
loop_
_entity.id
_entity.type
_entity.pdbx_description
1 polymer ?
#
loop_
_entity_poly.entity_id
_entity_poly.type
_entity_poly.pdbx_seq_one_letter_code
_entity_poly.pdbx_strand_id
1 'polypeptide(L)'
;MKKVKKISKRKQIRNIEKQLPKSYRPITGWGYFWRTVLYAIPVIGWLVLLFNAIGAKNRNVRYFARAPFCALLLVLILAVVAVVVDLLLLKGAMMAWVQELVNDLIAAANATV
;
A
#
# COMPACT_ATOMS: atom_id res chain seq x y z
N MET A 1 23.55 -22.62 -34.31
CA MET A 1 24.49 -22.62 -33.14
C MET A 1 24.10 -21.69 -31.98
N LYS A 2 23.60 -20.46 -32.21
CA LYS A 2 23.29 -19.48 -31.13
C LYS A 2 22.26 -19.98 -30.09
N LYS A 3 21.20 -20.68 -30.51
CA LYS A 3 20.14 -21.22 -29.62
C LYS A 3 20.66 -22.26 -28.62
N VAL A 4 21.58 -23.14 -29.06
CA VAL A 4 22.20 -24.18 -28.22
C VAL A 4 23.05 -23.55 -27.12
N LYS A 5 23.89 -22.55 -27.46
CA LYS A 5 24.68 -21.79 -26.48
C LYS A 5 23.79 -21.12 -25.42
N LYS A 6 22.64 -20.55 -25.82
CA LYS A 6 21.64 -19.94 -24.90
C LYS A 6 21.02 -20.96 -23.94
N ILE A 7 20.67 -22.15 -24.42
CA ILE A 7 20.09 -23.22 -23.60
C ILE A 7 21.11 -23.73 -22.57
N SER A 8 22.36 -23.94 -22.99
CA SER A 8 23.46 -24.34 -22.09
C SER A 8 23.64 -23.33 -20.96
N LYS A 9 23.71 -22.03 -21.28
CA LYS A 9 23.82 -20.95 -20.28
C LYS A 9 22.66 -20.95 -19.28
N ARG A 10 21.41 -21.13 -19.72
CA ARG A 10 20.24 -21.24 -18.82
C ARG A 10 20.31 -22.46 -17.91
N LYS A 11 20.84 -23.58 -18.41
CA LYS A 11 21.05 -24.79 -17.62
C LYS A 11 22.09 -24.56 -16.53
N GLN A 12 23.18 -23.86 -16.87
CA GLN A 12 24.23 -23.47 -15.92
C GLN A 12 23.70 -22.54 -14.81
N ILE A 13 22.93 -21.49 -15.16
CA ILE A 13 22.32 -20.58 -14.18
C ILE A 13 21.43 -21.33 -13.19
N ARG A 14 20.55 -22.22 -13.68
CA ARG A 14 19.70 -23.04 -12.80
C ARG A 14 20.50 -23.95 -11.86
N ASN A 15 21.66 -24.45 -12.28
CA ASN A 15 22.50 -25.26 -11.41
C ASN A 15 23.13 -24.41 -10.29
N ILE A 16 23.59 -23.20 -10.61
CA ILE A 16 24.08 -22.24 -9.62
C ILE A 16 22.98 -21.89 -8.62
N GLU A 17 21.77 -21.57 -9.10
CA GLU A 17 20.60 -21.28 -8.24
C GLU A 17 20.26 -22.43 -7.28
N LYS A 18 20.44 -23.68 -7.70
CA LYS A 18 20.21 -24.85 -6.84
C LYS A 18 21.27 -24.98 -5.73
N GLN A 19 22.49 -24.51 -5.98
CA GLN A 19 23.57 -24.51 -5.00
C GLN A 19 23.40 -23.40 -3.95
N LEU A 20 22.60 -22.36 -4.23
CA LEU A 20 22.32 -21.31 -3.26
C LEU A 20 21.56 -21.85 -2.03
N PRO A 21 21.85 -21.32 -0.82
CA PRO A 21 21.08 -21.60 0.37
C PRO A 21 19.61 -21.21 0.14
N LYS A 22 18.69 -22.00 0.70
CA LYS A 22 17.23 -21.84 0.49
C LYS A 22 16.74 -20.41 0.73
N SER A 23 17.39 -19.66 1.62
CA SER A 23 17.05 -18.28 1.99
C SER A 23 17.31 -17.23 0.89
N TYR A 24 18.15 -17.53 -0.09
CA TYR A 24 18.52 -16.62 -1.19
C TYR A 24 18.11 -17.15 -2.57
N ARG A 25 17.40 -18.27 -2.62
CA ARG A 25 16.94 -18.81 -3.90
C ARG A 25 15.95 -17.83 -4.55
N PRO A 26 16.16 -17.51 -5.84
CA PRO A 26 15.25 -16.63 -6.56
C PRO A 26 13.89 -17.28 -6.70
N ILE A 27 12.85 -16.46 -6.66
CA ILE A 27 11.47 -16.88 -6.93
C ILE A 27 11.16 -16.50 -8.37
N THR A 28 10.35 -17.33 -9.03
CA THR A 28 9.86 -17.03 -10.38
C THR A 28 9.03 -15.75 -10.39
N GLY A 29 8.98 -15.04 -11.53
CA GLY A 29 8.15 -13.83 -11.67
C GLY A 29 6.68 -14.08 -11.32
N TRP A 30 6.15 -15.26 -11.65
CA TRP A 30 4.78 -15.66 -11.29
C TRP A 30 4.55 -15.79 -9.78
N GLY A 31 5.57 -16.21 -9.03
CA GLY A 31 5.51 -16.26 -7.58
C GLY A 31 5.41 -14.87 -6.96
N TYR A 32 6.00 -13.85 -7.58
CA TYR A 32 5.76 -12.45 -7.17
C TYR A 32 4.37 -11.97 -7.54
N PHE A 33 3.93 -12.25 -8.76
CA PHE A 33 2.60 -11.86 -9.24
C PHE A 33 1.48 -12.30 -8.28
N TRP A 34 1.44 -13.58 -7.90
CA TRP A 34 0.41 -14.09 -7.01
C TRP A 34 0.48 -13.46 -5.61
N ARG A 35 1.68 -13.11 -5.16
CA ARG A 35 1.86 -12.43 -3.86
C ARG A 35 1.38 -10.98 -3.94
N THR A 36 1.59 -10.28 -5.05
CA THR A 36 1.00 -8.97 -5.28
C THR A 36 -0.52 -9.03 -5.25
N VAL A 37 -1.13 -10.00 -5.95
CA VAL A 37 -2.58 -10.23 -5.94
C VAL A 37 -3.08 -10.53 -4.53
N LEU A 38 -2.39 -11.43 -3.81
CA LEU A 38 -2.75 -11.79 -2.44
C LEU A 38 -2.68 -10.59 -1.49
N TYR A 39 -1.66 -9.74 -1.63
CA TYR A 39 -1.50 -8.53 -0.81
C TYR A 39 -2.49 -7.41 -1.13
N ALA A 40 -3.06 -7.42 -2.33
CA ALA A 40 -4.10 -6.46 -2.72
C ALA A 40 -5.45 -6.76 -2.05
N ILE A 41 -5.69 -7.98 -1.59
CA ILE A 41 -6.91 -8.36 -0.89
C ILE A 41 -6.93 -7.72 0.51
N PRO A 42 -7.91 -6.88 0.85
CA PRO A 42 -7.99 -6.28 2.17
C PRO A 42 -8.24 -7.34 3.25
N VAL A 43 -7.85 -7.04 4.49
CA VAL A 43 -7.94 -7.94 5.66
C VAL A 43 -7.05 -9.17 5.55
N ILE A 44 -7.38 -10.15 4.71
CA ILE A 44 -6.64 -11.42 4.60
C ILE A 44 -5.25 -11.20 4.01
N GLY A 45 -5.16 -10.40 2.94
CA GLY A 45 -3.89 -10.09 2.31
C GLY A 45 -2.93 -9.32 3.22
N TRP A 46 -3.48 -8.44 4.06
CA TRP A 46 -2.70 -7.67 5.03
C TRP A 46 -2.16 -8.53 6.17
N LEU A 47 -2.93 -9.52 6.64
CA LEU A 47 -2.45 -10.51 7.61
C LEU A 47 -1.29 -11.33 7.03
N VAL A 48 -1.45 -11.88 5.81
CA VAL A 48 -0.38 -12.65 5.16
C VAL A 48 0.84 -11.77 4.87
N LEU A 49 0.64 -10.52 4.50
CA LEU A 49 1.69 -9.54 4.28
C LEU A 49 2.47 -9.26 5.58
N LEU A 50 1.79 -9.12 6.72
CA LEU A 50 2.43 -8.95 8.03
C LEU A 50 3.29 -10.18 8.41
N PHE A 51 2.73 -11.38 8.28
CA PHE A 51 3.48 -12.62 8.55
C PHE A 51 4.70 -12.77 7.63
N ASN A 52 4.55 -12.46 6.34
CA ASN A 52 5.67 -12.50 5.39
C ASN A 52 6.71 -11.38 5.63
N ALA A 53 6.30 -10.20 6.14
CA ALA A 53 7.22 -9.11 6.44
C ALA A 53 8.13 -9.45 7.64
N ILE A 54 7.58 -10.17 8.63
CA ILE A 54 8.29 -10.53 9.86
C ILE A 54 9.04 -11.86 9.72
N GLY A 55 8.37 -12.92 9.28
CA GLY A 55 8.81 -14.32 9.41
C GLY A 55 9.21 -15.04 8.12
N ALA A 56 9.22 -14.38 6.96
CA ALA A 56 9.59 -15.03 5.71
C ALA A 56 11.03 -15.59 5.74
N LYS A 57 11.14 -16.91 5.58
CA LYS A 57 12.42 -17.64 5.51
C LYS A 57 13.29 -17.23 4.31
N ASN A 58 12.66 -16.87 3.19
CA ASN A 58 13.36 -16.34 2.02
C ASN A 58 13.51 -14.81 2.16
N ARG A 59 14.74 -14.32 2.09
CA ARG A 59 15.05 -12.88 2.24
C ARG A 59 14.39 -12.05 1.15
N ASN A 60 14.32 -12.58 -0.06
CA ASN A 60 13.72 -11.90 -1.21
C ASN A 60 12.19 -11.74 -1.03
N VAL A 61 11.54 -12.72 -0.40
CA VAL A 61 10.11 -12.68 0.00
C VAL A 61 9.87 -11.60 1.02
N ARG A 62 10.76 -11.51 2.02
CA ARG A 62 10.68 -10.58 3.14
C ARG A 62 10.81 -9.13 2.69
N TYR A 63 11.81 -8.81 1.86
CA TYR A 63 11.98 -7.45 1.31
C TYR A 63 10.78 -7.04 0.46
N PHE A 64 10.28 -7.95 -0.36
CA PHE A 64 9.09 -7.72 -1.17
C PHE A 64 7.81 -7.47 -0.35
N ALA A 65 7.67 -8.09 0.84
CA ALA A 65 6.50 -7.87 1.70
C ALA A 65 6.61 -6.58 2.53
N ARG A 66 7.83 -6.15 2.88
CA ARG A 66 8.07 -4.93 3.67
C ARG A 66 7.82 -3.64 2.90
N ALA A 67 8.14 -3.61 1.61
CA ALA A 67 7.89 -2.43 0.78
C ALA A 67 6.40 -2.01 0.72
N PRO A 68 5.44 -2.90 0.39
CA PRO A 68 4.02 -2.57 0.43
C PRO A 68 3.52 -2.33 1.85
N PHE A 69 4.10 -2.98 2.87
CA PHE A 69 3.79 -2.66 4.28
C PHE A 69 4.15 -1.21 4.64
N CYS A 70 5.37 -0.78 4.31
CA CYS A 70 5.83 0.59 4.51
C CYS A 70 4.98 1.58 3.69
N ALA A 71 4.61 1.24 2.46
CA ALA A 71 3.74 2.07 1.64
C ALA A 71 2.33 2.21 2.25
N LEU A 72 1.75 1.12 2.77
CA LEU A 72 0.46 1.16 3.48
C LEU A 72 0.52 2.09 4.71
N LEU A 73 1.60 2.02 5.50
CA LEU A 73 1.81 2.93 6.62
C LEU A 73 1.96 4.40 6.17
N LEU A 74 2.68 4.64 5.08
CA LEU A 74 2.84 5.99 4.53
C LEU A 74 1.48 6.57 4.08
N VAL A 75 0.69 5.78 3.33
CA VAL A 75 -0.65 6.18 2.88
C VAL A 75 -1.57 6.43 4.06
N LEU A 76 -1.49 5.60 5.11
CA LEU A 76 -2.27 5.80 6.34
C LEU A 76 -1.92 7.14 7.01
N ILE A 77 -0.63 7.47 7.14
CA ILE A 77 -0.19 8.74 7.72
C ILE A 77 -0.68 9.93 6.88
N LEU A 78 -0.52 9.85 5.56
CA LEU A 78 -0.99 10.91 4.65
C LEU A 78 -2.51 11.07 4.69
N ALA A 79 -3.26 9.97 4.76
CA ALA A 79 -4.72 10.02 4.90
C ALA A 79 -5.14 10.68 6.22
N VAL A 80 -4.46 10.37 7.34
CA VAL A 80 -4.72 11.04 8.63
C VAL A 80 -4.41 12.53 8.53
N VAL A 81 -3.28 12.91 7.95
CA VAL A 81 -2.92 14.32 7.76
C VAL A 81 -3.95 15.03 6.88
N ALA A 82 -4.36 14.44 5.77
CA ALA A 82 -5.38 15.00 4.89
C ALA A 82 -6.71 15.23 5.63
N VAL A 83 -7.18 14.22 6.37
CA VAL A 83 -8.42 14.34 7.18
C VAL A 83 -8.29 15.43 8.24
N VAL A 84 -7.15 15.55 8.91
CA VAL A 84 -6.92 16.59 9.92
C VAL A 84 -6.90 17.98 9.29
N VAL A 85 -6.23 18.13 8.14
CA VAL A 85 -6.17 19.39 7.39
C VAL A 85 -7.55 19.77 6.88
N ASP A 86 -8.28 18.84 6.27
CA ASP A 86 -9.65 19.05 5.80
C ASP A 86 -10.57 19.44 6.95
N LEU A 87 -10.49 18.75 8.09
CA LEU A 87 -11.28 19.08 9.29
C LEU A 87 -10.91 20.46 9.87
N LEU A 88 -9.64 20.87 9.77
CA LEU A 88 -9.17 22.15 10.28
C LEU A 88 -9.54 23.31 9.34
N LEU A 89 -9.48 23.10 8.03
CA LEU A 89 -9.69 24.13 7.01
C LEU A 89 -11.16 24.26 6.58
N LEU A 90 -11.87 23.16 6.34
CA LEU A 90 -13.26 23.19 5.85
C LEU A 90 -14.27 23.58 6.92
N LYS A 91 -13.95 23.37 8.22
CA LYS A 91 -14.78 23.88 9.32
C LYS A 91 -14.96 25.39 9.24
N GLY A 92 -13.93 26.14 8.84
CA GLY A 92 -14.00 27.60 8.75
C GLY A 92 -15.00 28.07 7.69
N ALA A 93 -14.89 27.55 6.47
CA ALA A 93 -15.77 27.94 5.37
C ALA A 93 -17.22 27.51 5.64
N MET A 94 -17.45 26.25 5.99
CA MET A 94 -18.80 25.72 6.21
C MET A 94 -19.52 26.39 7.38
N MET A 95 -18.81 26.64 8.50
CA MET A 95 -19.41 27.32 9.64
C MET A 95 -19.70 28.79 9.34
N ALA A 96 -18.90 29.46 8.50
CA ALA A 96 -19.18 30.84 8.09
C ALA A 96 -20.50 30.94 7.31
N TRP A 97 -20.72 30.06 6.33
CA TRP A 97 -21.99 30.02 5.58
C TRP A 97 -23.19 29.67 6.48
N VAL A 98 -23.01 28.79 7.47
CA VAL A 98 -24.07 28.46 8.43
C VAL A 98 -24.40 29.66 9.33
N GLN A 99 -23.41 30.43 9.77
CA GLN A 99 -23.64 31.62 10.59
C GLN A 99 -24.33 32.74 9.80
N GLU A 100 -23.97 32.94 8.54
CA GLU A 100 -24.62 33.93 7.67
C GLU A 100 -26.11 33.59 7.47
N LEU A 101 -26.41 32.33 7.17
CA LEU A 101 -27.78 31.86 6.99
C LEU A 101 -28.61 31.96 8.29
N VAL A 102 -28.00 31.70 9.46
CA VAL A 102 -28.66 31.89 10.76
C VAL A 102 -28.93 33.38 11.03
N ASN A 103 -27.98 34.27 10.73
CA ASN A 103 -28.15 35.72 10.93
C ASN A 103 -29.26 36.29 10.03
N ASP A 104 -29.35 35.85 8.78
CA ASP A 104 -30.40 36.26 7.85
C ASP A 104 -31.79 35.81 8.32
N LEU A 105 -31.91 34.58 8.82
CA LEU A 105 -33.17 34.07 9.38
C LEU A 105 -33.59 34.84 10.63
N ILE A 106 -32.66 35.18 11.51
CA ILE A 106 -32.92 36.00 12.71
C ILE A 106 -33.33 37.42 12.30
N ALA A 107 -32.68 38.01 11.31
CA ALA A 107 -33.02 39.34 10.80
C ALA A 107 -34.44 39.38 10.20
N ALA A 108 -34.81 38.36 9.42
CA ALA A 108 -36.16 38.23 8.86
C ALA A 108 -37.23 38.05 9.95
N ALA A 109 -36.93 37.27 11.00
CA ALA A 109 -37.83 37.08 12.13
C ALA A 109 -38.05 38.38 12.93
N ASN A 110 -36.99 39.16 13.18
CA ASN A 110 -37.10 40.42 13.92
C ASN A 110 -37.76 41.56 13.13
N ALA A 111 -37.81 41.48 11.80
CA ALA A 111 -38.46 42.48 10.96
C ALA A 111 -39.98 42.28 10.81
N THR A 112 -40.51 41.14 11.26
CA THR A 112 -41.94 40.79 11.15
C THR A 112 -42.71 40.93 12.48
N VAL A 113 -42.00 41.25 13.57
CA VAL A 113 -42.55 41.60 14.89
C VAL A 113 -42.44 43.10 15.10
#